data_AF-A0A1C3H4X8-F1
#
_entry.id   AF-A0A1C3H4X8-F1
#
_cell.length_a   1.000
_cell.length_b   1.000
_cell.length_c   1.000
_cell.angle_alpha   90.00
_cell.angle_beta   90.00
_cell.angle_gamma   90.00
#
_symmetry.space_group_name_H-M   'P 1'
#
loop_
_entity.id
_entity.type
_entity.pdbx_description
1 polymer ?
#
loop_
_entity_poly.entity_id
_entity_poly.type
_entity_poly.pdbx_seq_one_letter_code
_entity_poly.pdbx_strand_id
1 'polypeptide(L)'
;MPAITPHTPIDQHMRDWRHDLHRHPETAYEETRTAAKIAALLHDFGLDEIHTGLAQTGVVGVLHSPNYDFNDDILATGASLWIALAQAQT
;
A
#
# COMPACT_ATOMS: atom_id res chain seq x y z
N MET A 1 24.81 -1.40 -19.62
CA MET A 1 23.79 -1.52 -18.56
C MET A 1 24.01 -0.37 -17.60
N PRO A 2 23.13 0.66 -17.56
CA PRO A 2 23.29 1.73 -16.58
C PRO A 2 23.06 1.15 -15.19
N ALA A 3 23.92 1.51 -14.24
CA ALA A 3 23.76 1.13 -12.84
C ALA A 3 22.48 1.76 -12.29
N ILE A 4 21.66 0.95 -11.64
CA ILE A 4 20.49 1.39 -10.88
C ILE A 4 21.05 2.15 -9.66
N THR A 5 21.04 3.48 -9.69
CA THR A 5 21.48 4.28 -8.54
C THR A 5 20.51 4.07 -7.38
N PRO A 6 20.99 3.93 -6.12
CA PRO A 6 20.10 3.83 -4.98
C PRO A 6 19.41 5.17 -4.71
N HIS A 7 18.13 5.18 -5.08
CA HIS A 7 16.95 5.55 -4.30
C HIS A 7 16.83 6.97 -3.67
N THR A 8 15.64 7.54 -3.83
CA THR A 8 15.19 8.90 -3.49
C THR A 8 14.77 9.02 -2.01
N PRO A 9 14.54 10.22 -1.45
CA PRO A 9 14.27 10.44 -0.01
C PRO A 9 13.17 9.58 0.66
N ILE A 10 12.27 8.99 -0.14
CA ILE A 10 11.16 8.17 0.35
C ILE A 10 11.63 6.90 1.11
N ASP A 11 12.84 6.43 0.84
CA ASP A 11 13.30 5.16 1.37
C ASP A 11 13.72 5.23 2.84
N GLN A 12 14.16 6.39 3.35
CA GLN A 12 14.68 6.47 4.72
C GLN A 12 13.56 6.29 5.73
N HIS A 13 12.42 6.98 5.55
CA HIS A 13 11.24 6.79 6.41
C HIS A 13 10.74 5.34 6.37
N MET A 14 10.69 4.71 5.20
CA MET A 14 10.31 3.30 5.06
C MET A 14 11.30 2.36 5.77
N ARG A 15 12.62 2.63 5.69
CA ARG A 15 13.63 1.89 6.45
C ARG A 15 13.44 2.04 7.96
N ASP A 16 13.15 3.25 8.42
CA ASP A 16 12.94 3.55 9.84
C ASP A 16 11.66 2.89 10.38
N TRP A 17 10.57 2.92 9.60
CA TRP A 17 9.36 2.16 9.93
C TRP A 17 9.64 0.67 10.00
N ARG A 18 10.34 0.10 9.01
CA ARG A 18 10.71 -1.32 9.03
C ARG A 18 11.54 -1.68 10.25
N HIS A 19 12.56 -0.89 10.59
CA HIS A 19 13.41 -1.12 11.76
C HIS A 19 12.65 -0.97 13.09
N ASP A 20 11.71 -0.03 13.17
CA ASP A 20 10.86 0.13 14.35
C ASP A 20 9.90 -1.06 14.53
N LEU A 21 9.22 -1.48 13.46
CA LEU A 21 8.32 -2.64 13.50
C LEU A 21 9.08 -3.93 13.82
N HIS A 22 10.28 -4.13 13.24
CA HIS A 22 11.10 -5.31 13.54
C HIS A 22 11.67 -5.34 14.96
N ARG A 23 11.97 -4.17 15.56
CA ARG A 23 12.46 -4.11 16.95
C ARG A 23 11.35 -4.31 17.97
N HIS A 24 10.10 -4.15 17.57
CA HIS A 24 8.93 -4.28 18.44
C HIS A 24 7.89 -5.19 17.76
N PRO A 25 8.21 -6.49 17.59
CA PRO A 25 7.28 -7.44 17.00
C PRO A 25 6.08 -7.62 17.91
N GLU A 26 4.89 -7.67 17.31
CA GLU A 26 3.64 -8.02 17.96
C GLU A 26 3.06 -9.26 17.28
N THR A 27 2.36 -10.09 18.05
CA THR A 27 1.75 -11.34 17.62
C THR A 27 0.37 -11.13 17.00
N ALA A 28 -0.11 -12.15 16.28
CA ALA A 28 -1.41 -12.12 15.62
C ALA A 28 -2.53 -11.67 16.58
N TYR A 29 -3.26 -10.62 16.18
CA TYR A 29 -4.37 -9.99 16.91
C TYR A 29 -3.97 -9.21 18.17
N GLU A 30 -2.67 -9.06 18.45
CA GLU A 30 -2.13 -8.32 19.58
C GLU A 30 -1.32 -7.08 19.14
N GLU A 31 -1.36 -6.74 17.85
CA GLU A 31 -0.63 -5.63 17.21
C GLU A 31 -1.17 -4.23 17.54
N THR A 32 -1.42 -3.96 18.81
CA THR A 32 -2.03 -2.72 19.31
C THR A 32 -1.18 -1.48 19.01
N ARG A 33 0.15 -1.55 19.18
CA ARG A 33 1.08 -0.45 18.90
C ARG A 33 1.23 -0.23 17.41
N THR A 34 1.34 -1.33 16.65
CA THR A 34 1.44 -1.28 15.19
C THR A 34 0.18 -0.70 14.58
N ALA A 35 -1.02 -1.13 15.01
CA ALA A 35 -2.29 -0.59 14.55
C ALA A 35 -2.39 0.92 14.80
N ALA A 36 -2.04 1.38 16.00
CA ALA A 36 -2.03 2.81 16.33
C ALA A 36 -1.05 3.61 15.44
N LYS A 37 0.14 3.05 15.18
CA LYS A 37 1.13 3.67 14.29
C LYS A 37 0.63 3.76 12.85
N ILE A 38 0.01 2.72 12.32
CA ILE A 38 -0.53 2.71 10.95
C ILE A 38 -1.68 3.73 10.84
N ALA A 39 -2.59 3.78 11.81
CA ALA A 39 -3.67 4.77 11.83
C ALA A 39 -3.12 6.21 11.83
N ALA A 40 -2.10 6.49 12.64
CA ALA A 40 -1.44 7.79 12.66
C ALA A 40 -0.77 8.14 11.33
N LEU A 41 -0.05 7.20 10.71
CA LEU A 41 0.56 7.42 9.40
C LEU A 41 -0.48 7.70 8.31
N LEU A 42 -1.57 6.94 8.27
CA LEU A 42 -2.66 7.18 7.30
C LEU A 42 -3.28 8.56 7.48
N HIS A 43 -3.49 8.99 8.72
CA HIS A 43 -3.98 10.34 9.02
C HIS A 43 -2.98 11.40 8.55
N ASP A 44 -1.68 11.23 8.85
CA ASP A 44 -0.63 12.17 8.42
C ASP A 44 -0.46 12.24 6.89
N PHE A 45 -0.86 11.19 6.18
CA PHE A 45 -0.90 11.18 4.71
C PHE A 45 -2.14 11.88 4.14
N GLY A 46 -3.04 12.38 4.98
CA GLY A 46 -4.25 13.10 4.57
C GLY A 46 -5.43 12.20 4.23
N LEU A 47 -5.47 10.97 4.75
CA LEU A 47 -6.68 10.15 4.68
C LEU A 47 -7.62 10.56 5.82
N ASP A 48 -8.79 11.08 5.46
CA ASP A 48 -9.80 11.52 6.42
C ASP A 48 -10.72 10.39 6.89
N GLU A 49 -10.88 9.33 6.08
CA GLU A 49 -11.71 8.18 6.40
C GLU A 49 -10.83 6.97 6.76
N ILE A 50 -10.71 6.71 8.08
CA ILE A 50 -9.90 5.62 8.64
C ILE A 50 -10.76 4.80 9.60
N HIS A 51 -10.88 3.51 9.32
CA HIS A 51 -11.59 2.53 10.15
C HIS A 51 -10.56 1.70 10.93
N THR A 52 -10.75 1.56 12.24
CA THR A 52 -9.87 0.79 13.15
C THR A 52 -10.66 -0.26 13.93
N GLY A 53 -9.96 -1.21 14.57
CA GLY A 53 -10.59 -2.24 15.40
C GLY A 53 -11.17 -3.42 14.60
N LEU A 54 -10.86 -3.52 13.31
CA LEU A 54 -11.32 -4.60 12.44
C LEU A 54 -10.56 -5.88 12.78
N ALA A 55 -11.27 -6.96 13.14
CA ALA A 55 -10.63 -8.17 13.64
C ALA A 55 -9.59 -7.87 14.75
N GLN A 56 -9.98 -7.04 15.73
CA GLN A 56 -9.16 -6.55 16.85
C GLN A 56 -8.17 -5.44 16.49
N THR A 57 -7.20 -5.69 15.61
CA THR A 57 -6.07 -4.76 15.35
C THR A 57 -5.99 -4.23 13.92
N GLY A 58 -6.89 -4.66 13.03
CA GLY A 58 -6.94 -4.23 11.65
C GLY A 58 -7.30 -2.75 11.48
N VAL A 59 -6.65 -2.12 10.49
CA VAL A 59 -6.82 -0.71 10.10
C VAL A 59 -7.06 -0.64 8.60
N VAL A 60 -8.07 0.13 8.19
CA VAL A 60 -8.41 0.39 6.78
C VAL A 60 -8.50 1.90 6.57
N GLY A 61 -7.66 2.43 5.68
CA GLY A 61 -7.77 3.80 5.18
C GLY A 61 -8.46 3.83 3.83
N VAL A 62 -9.49 4.65 3.67
CA VAL A 62 -10.22 4.82 2.41
C VAL A 62 -9.63 5.99 1.65
N LEU A 63 -9.10 5.70 0.47
CA LEU A 63 -8.61 6.72 -0.46
C LEU A 63 -9.59 6.83 -1.63
N HIS A 64 -10.40 7.90 -1.63
CA HIS A 64 -11.19 8.28 -2.78
C HIS A 64 -10.66 9.60 -3.34
N SER A 65 -10.15 9.57 -4.57
CA SER A 65 -9.73 10.78 -5.27
C SER A 65 -10.70 11.08 -6.41
N PRO A 66 -11.44 12.20 -6.37
CA PRO A 66 -12.26 12.63 -7.51
C PRO A 66 -11.40 13.02 -8.73
N ASN A 67 -10.10 13.23 -8.52
CA ASN A 67 -9.11 13.54 -9.55
C ASN A 67 -8.28 12.32 -9.95
N TYR A 68 -8.72 11.10 -9.60
CA TYR A 68 -8.06 9.89 -10.08
C TYR A 68 -8.23 9.81 -11.61
N ASP A 69 -7.12 9.98 -12.32
CA ASP A 69 -7.04 9.87 -13.76
C ASP A 69 -6.46 8.50 -14.11
N PHE A 70 -7.33 7.54 -14.42
CA PHE A 70 -6.89 6.24 -14.91
C PHE A 70 -6.24 6.44 -16.28
N ASN A 71 -5.08 5.85 -16.51
CA ASN A 71 -4.40 5.99 -17.80
C ASN A 71 -5.16 5.22 -18.88
N ASP A 72 -6.10 5.90 -19.55
CA ASP A 72 -6.95 5.31 -20.58
C ASP A 72 -6.16 4.74 -21.77
N ASP A 73 -4.95 5.25 -22.04
CA ASP A 73 -4.08 4.74 -23.10
C ASP A 73 -3.69 3.26 -22.89
N ILE A 74 -3.74 2.76 -21.64
CA ILE A 74 -3.38 1.37 -21.35
C ILE A 74 -4.54 0.39 -21.55
N LEU A 75 -5.78 0.87 -21.68
CA LEU A 75 -6.97 0.02 -21.70
C LEU A 75 -6.94 -0.99 -22.85
N ALA A 76 -6.59 -0.54 -24.05
CA ALA A 76 -6.54 -1.39 -25.24
C ALA A 76 -5.46 -2.47 -25.13
N THR A 77 -4.29 -2.12 -24.59
CA THR A 77 -3.20 -3.07 -24.35
C THR A 77 -3.59 -4.10 -23.29
N GLY A 78 -4.18 -3.64 -22.17
CA GLY A 78 -4.66 -4.51 -21.11
C GLY A 78 -5.74 -5.49 -21.58
N ALA A 79 -6.72 -5.01 -22.35
CA ALA A 79 -7.76 -5.85 -22.92
C ALA A 79 -7.18 -6.91 -23.87
N SER A 80 -6.23 -6.52 -24.72
CA SER A 80 -5.58 -7.44 -25.67
C SER A 80 -4.78 -8.54 -24.95
N LEU A 81 -4.08 -8.20 -23.86
CA LEU A 81 -3.40 -9.17 -23.00
C LEU A 81 -4.39 -10.15 -22.38
N TRP A 82 -5.49 -9.65 -21.82
CA TRP A 82 -6.52 -10.49 -21.20
C TRP A 82 -7.17 -11.46 -22.21
N ILE A 83 -7.45 -11.00 -23.42
CA ILE A 83 -7.98 -11.86 -24.50
C ILE A 83 -6.99 -12.98 -24.81
N ALA A 84 -5.71 -12.65 -25.00
CA ALA A 84 -4.67 -13.64 -25.28
C ALA A 84 -4.54 -14.68 -24.14
N LEU A 85 -4.59 -14.23 -22.89
CA LEU A 85 -4.52 -15.12 -21.72
C LEU A 85 -5.75 -16.02 -21.57
N ALA A 86 -6.95 -15.54 -21.92
CA ALA A 86 -8.16 -16.34 -21.89
C ALA A 86 -8.14 -17.41 -23.00
N GLN A 87 -7.63 -17.07 -24.18
CA GLN A 87 -7.49 -18.02 -25.30
C GLN A 87 -6.41 -19.06 -25.07
N ALA A 88 -5.36 -18.75 -24.30
CA ALA A 88 -4.29 -19.68 -23.98
C ALA A 88 -4.66 -20.74 -22.92
N GLN A 89 -5.83 -20.63 -22.29
CA GLN A 89 -6.32 -21.58 -21.28
C GLN A 89 -7.35 -22.59 -21.81
N THR A 90 -7.61 -22.57 -23.11
CA THR A 90 -8.42 -23.56 -23.85
C THR A 90 -7.54 -24.43 -24.74
#